data_AF-A0A7C0XYQ6-F1
#
_entry.id   AF-A0A7C0XYQ6-F1
#
_cell.length_a   1.000
_cell.length_b   1.000
_cell.length_c   1.000
_cell.angle_alpha   90.00
_cell.angle_beta   90.00
_cell.angle_gamma   90.00
#
_symmetry.space_group_name_H-M   'P 1'
#
loop_
_entity.id
_entity.type
_entity.pdbx_description
1 polymer ?
#
loop_
_entity_poly.entity_id
_entity_poly.type
_entity_poly.pdbx_seq_one_letter_code
_entity_poly.pdbx_strand_id
1 'polypeptide(L)'
;MRVWGWVAGISVALIVLFAAWWFTIGPGGTPKNEVTMPINPAERNNMYTAPPPMEIDPSKTYIATIETERGDIVLELFADKAPNTVNNFVFLARQGFYDNTTFHRVLKGFMAQGGDPTGTGTGGPGYRFDDEFHPDLKHDGPGILSMANSG
;
A
#
# COMPACT_ATOMS: atom_id res chain seq x y z
N MET A 1 -11.16 47.05 44.77
CA MET A 1 -12.56 46.58 44.91
C MET A 1 -13.33 47.08 43.70
N ARG A 2 -13.50 46.25 42.66
CA ARG A 2 -14.21 46.63 41.44
C ARG A 2 -15.34 45.64 41.22
N VAL A 3 -16.55 46.16 41.33
CA VAL A 3 -17.83 45.45 41.30
C VAL A 3 -18.22 45.30 39.83
N TRP A 4 -18.54 44.08 39.41
CA TRP A 4 -19.04 43.77 38.07
C TRP A 4 -20.57 43.91 38.07
N GLY A 5 -21.09 44.83 37.27
CA GLY A 5 -22.52 44.97 36.99
C GLY A 5 -22.88 44.26 35.69
N TRP A 6 -23.81 43.31 35.76
CA TRP A 6 -24.40 42.62 34.62
C TRP A 6 -25.56 43.44 34.04
N VAL A 7 -25.69 43.48 32.71
CA VAL A 7 -26.97 43.73 32.03
C VAL A 7 -27.21 42.62 31.03
N ALA A 8 -28.41 42.05 31.15
CA ALA A 8 -28.91 40.89 30.44
C ALA A 8 -29.17 41.15 28.95
N GLY A 9 -28.86 40.15 28.12
CA GLY A 9 -29.36 40.01 26.76
C GLY A 9 -29.79 38.56 26.55
N ILE A 10 -31.08 38.32 26.63
CA ILE A 10 -31.73 37.04 26.33
C ILE A 10 -31.75 36.87 24.80
N SER A 11 -31.24 35.75 24.29
CA SER A 11 -31.72 35.16 23.05
C SER A 11 -31.57 33.65 23.15
N VAL A 12 -32.73 33.00 23.23
CA VAL A 12 -32.93 31.56 23.23
C VAL A 12 -32.67 31.03 21.82
N ALA A 13 -31.81 30.03 21.69
CA ALA A 13 -31.83 29.09 20.57
C ALA A 13 -31.49 27.69 21.08
N LEU A 14 -32.55 26.88 21.12
CA LEU A 14 -32.65 25.41 21.19
C LEU A 14 -31.39 24.58 21.47
N ILE A 15 -31.49 23.86 22.58
CA ILE A 15 -30.73 22.69 23.00
C ILE A 15 -30.93 21.53 22.01
N VAL A 16 -29.82 20.98 21.50
CA VAL A 16 -29.69 19.54 21.26
C VAL A 16 -28.48 19.09 22.08
N LEU A 17 -28.76 18.41 23.20
CA LEU A 17 -27.77 17.79 24.08
C LEU A 17 -27.66 16.29 23.78
N PHE A 18 -26.53 15.71 24.23
CA PHE A 18 -26.04 14.32 24.19
C PHE A 18 -25.09 14.04 23.00
N ALA A 19 -23.79 13.78 23.17
CA ALA A 19 -22.98 13.53 24.37
C ALA A 19 -21.50 13.85 24.10
N ALA A 20 -20.79 14.27 25.16
CA ALA A 20 -19.36 14.55 25.21
C ALA A 20 -18.52 13.33 24.75
N TRP A 21 -17.48 13.48 23.92
CA TRP A 21 -16.13 13.93 24.29
C TRP A 21 -15.58 13.26 25.57
N TRP A 22 -14.86 12.14 25.42
CA TRP A 22 -13.51 11.92 25.96
C TRP A 22 -13.01 10.53 25.54
N PHE A 23 -12.06 10.42 24.60
CA PHE A 23 -10.99 9.42 24.67
C PHE A 23 -9.84 9.85 23.76
N THR A 24 -8.81 10.39 24.41
CA THR A 24 -7.38 10.44 24.05
C THR A 24 -6.99 10.53 22.57
N ILE A 25 -6.49 11.71 22.22
CA ILE A 25 -5.53 11.97 21.16
C ILE A 25 -4.26 11.14 21.46
N GLY A 26 -4.04 10.05 20.71
CA GLY A 26 -2.72 9.41 20.60
C GLY A 26 -1.84 10.21 19.61
N PRO A 27 -0.51 10.25 19.80
CA PRO A 27 0.36 11.02 18.92
C PRO A 27 0.60 10.24 17.62
N GLY A 28 0.40 10.91 16.48
CA GLY A 28 1.00 10.50 15.20
C GLY A 28 0.10 9.67 14.28
N GLY A 29 -0.75 10.37 13.55
CA GLY A 29 -1.42 9.84 12.37
C GLY A 29 -2.15 10.98 11.66
N THR A 30 -1.46 11.68 10.77
CA THR A 30 -2.10 12.58 9.81
C THR A 30 -3.21 11.79 9.08
N PRO A 31 -4.42 12.36 8.89
CA PRO A 31 -5.43 11.69 8.07
C PRO A 31 -4.87 11.54 6.65
N LYS A 32 -4.46 10.31 6.29
CA LYS A 32 -4.11 9.98 4.92
C LYS A 32 -5.40 10.10 4.13
N ASN A 33 -5.41 10.93 3.08
CA ASN A 33 -6.49 10.91 2.10
C ASN A 33 -6.73 9.45 1.70
N GLU A 34 -7.86 8.90 2.12
CA GLU A 34 -8.20 7.50 1.91
C GLU A 34 -8.56 7.38 0.43
N VAL A 35 -7.56 7.16 -0.41
CA VAL A 35 -7.78 6.78 -1.80
C VAL A 35 -8.41 5.39 -1.72
N THR A 36 -9.74 5.34 -1.74
CA THR A 36 -10.46 4.08 -1.87
C THR A 36 -10.03 3.44 -3.18
N MET A 37 -9.25 2.37 -3.11
CA MET A 37 -8.78 1.67 -4.29
C MET A 37 -9.98 1.22 -5.14
N PRO A 38 -9.96 1.46 -6.47
CA PRO A 38 -10.97 0.94 -7.36
C PRO A 38 -11.17 -0.56 -7.16
N ILE A 39 -12.41 -1.03 -7.06
CA ILE A 39 -12.73 -2.46 -6.91
C ILE A 39 -12.29 -3.23 -8.16
N ASN A 40 -12.53 -2.63 -9.34
CA ASN A 40 -12.09 -3.16 -10.61
C ASN A 40 -10.57 -2.93 -10.78
N PRO A 41 -9.74 -3.99 -10.85
CA PRO A 41 -8.30 -3.84 -10.95
C PRO A 41 -7.86 -3.03 -12.16
N ALA A 42 -8.54 -3.16 -13.30
CA ALA A 42 -8.16 -2.48 -14.54
C ALA A 42 -8.16 -0.94 -14.41
N GLU A 43 -8.97 -0.38 -13.52
CA GLU A 43 -9.02 1.07 -13.24
C GLU A 43 -7.81 1.58 -12.46
N ARG A 44 -7.00 0.67 -11.89
CA ARG A 44 -5.76 1.00 -11.17
C ARG A 44 -4.57 1.17 -12.10
N ASN A 45 -4.73 0.88 -13.39
CA ASN A 45 -3.66 1.01 -14.37
C ASN A 45 -3.22 2.48 -14.50
N ASN A 46 -1.92 2.73 -14.37
CA ASN A 46 -1.33 4.07 -14.40
C ASN A 46 -1.88 5.05 -13.34
N MET A 47 -2.31 4.54 -12.19
CA MET A 47 -2.91 5.35 -11.12
C MET A 47 -1.91 6.28 -10.40
N TYR A 48 -0.62 5.96 -10.46
CA TYR A 48 0.45 6.72 -9.82
C TYR A 48 1.35 7.41 -10.85
N THR A 49 1.84 8.59 -10.51
CA THR A 49 2.72 9.39 -11.37
C THR A 49 4.20 9.26 -11.02
N ALA A 50 4.52 8.72 -9.86
CA ALA A 50 5.89 8.57 -9.35
C ALA A 50 5.98 7.40 -8.36
N PRO A 51 7.17 6.81 -8.19
CA PRO A 51 7.39 5.81 -7.16
C PRO A 51 7.17 6.39 -5.75
N PRO A 52 6.71 5.57 -4.79
CA PRO A 52 6.50 6.01 -3.41
C PRO A 52 7.83 6.40 -2.75
N PRO A 53 7.81 7.32 -1.77
CA PRO A 53 8.98 7.57 -0.93
C PRO A 53 9.37 6.30 -0.14
N MET A 54 10.61 6.23 0.34
CA MET A 54 11.06 5.14 1.21
C MET A 54 10.30 5.19 2.55
N GLU A 55 9.42 4.22 2.78
CA GLU A 55 8.61 4.10 4.01
C GLU A 55 9.01 2.89 4.87
N ILE A 56 9.68 1.90 4.28
CA ILE A 56 10.17 0.72 4.99
C ILE A 56 11.52 0.98 5.67
N ASP A 57 11.88 0.11 6.60
CA ASP A 57 13.20 0.04 7.24
C ASP A 57 13.97 -1.14 6.64
N PRO A 58 14.96 -0.92 5.76
CA PRO A 58 15.71 -1.98 5.09
C PRO A 58 16.41 -2.98 6.02
N SER A 59 16.60 -2.63 7.30
CA SER A 59 17.23 -3.52 8.29
C SER A 59 16.28 -4.57 8.88
N LYS A 60 14.98 -4.49 8.57
CA LYS A 60 13.96 -5.40 9.11
C LYS A 60 13.61 -6.51 8.13
N THR A 61 13.18 -7.64 8.69
CA THR A 61 12.57 -8.73 7.95
C THR A 61 11.12 -8.40 7.61
N TYR A 62 10.77 -8.54 6.35
CA TYR A 62 9.40 -8.39 5.87
C TYR A 62 8.90 -9.73 5.34
N ILE A 63 7.70 -10.12 5.78
CA ILE A 63 6.99 -11.28 5.27
C ILE A 63 5.69 -10.80 4.64
N ALA A 64 5.41 -11.26 3.43
CA ALA A 64 4.15 -11.01 2.74
C ALA A 64 3.44 -12.33 2.46
N THR A 65 2.13 -12.33 2.63
CA THR A 65 1.26 -13.43 2.23
C THR A 65 0.43 -12.98 1.04
N ILE A 66 0.53 -13.71 -0.07
CA ILE A 66 -0.38 -13.55 -1.21
C ILE A 66 -1.43 -14.65 -1.08
N GLU A 67 -2.64 -14.23 -0.75
CA GLU A 67 -3.81 -15.11 -0.70
C GLU A 67 -4.30 -15.35 -2.13
N THR A 68 -4.48 -16.62 -2.49
CA THR A 68 -5.01 -17.00 -3.81
C THR A 68 -6.08 -18.06 -3.67
N GLU A 69 -6.91 -18.23 -4.70
CA GLU A 69 -7.90 -19.33 -4.76
C GLU A 69 -7.25 -20.73 -4.69
N ARG A 70 -5.93 -20.83 -4.92
CA ARG A 70 -5.17 -22.08 -4.89
C ARG A 70 -4.33 -22.26 -3.62
N GLY A 71 -4.56 -21.41 -2.62
CA GLY A 71 -3.85 -21.39 -1.35
C GLY A 71 -2.87 -20.23 -1.24
N ASP A 72 -2.26 -20.15 -0.06
CA ASP A 72 -1.44 -19.01 0.33
C ASP A 72 0.01 -19.18 -0.15
N ILE A 73 0.59 -18.08 -0.64
CA ILE A 73 2.01 -17.99 -0.97
C ILE A 73 2.65 -17.05 0.04
N VAL A 74 3.50 -17.60 0.92
CA VAL A 74 4.23 -16.83 1.92
C VAL A 74 5.63 -16.51 1.40
N LEU A 75 6.00 -15.24 1.45
CA LEU A 75 7.22 -14.70 0.86
C LEU A 75 8.02 -13.96 1.93
N GLU A 76 9.31 -14.24 2.03
CA GLU A 76 10.27 -13.36 2.70
C GLU A 76 10.80 -12.35 1.69
N LEU A 77 10.80 -11.06 2.07
CA LEU A 77 11.26 -9.97 1.22
C LEU A 77 12.63 -9.48 1.68
N PHE A 78 13.61 -9.49 0.78
CA PHE A 78 14.99 -9.07 1.05
C PHE A 78 15.15 -7.54 0.98
N ALA A 79 14.60 -6.84 1.98
CA ALA A 79 14.62 -5.38 2.06
C ALA A 79 16.04 -4.78 2.19
N ASP A 80 16.98 -5.54 2.75
CA ASP A 80 18.39 -5.19 2.88
C ASP A 80 19.12 -5.18 1.53
N LYS A 81 18.71 -6.05 0.60
CA LYS A 81 19.36 -6.25 -0.71
C LYS A 81 18.66 -5.51 -1.86
N ALA A 82 17.35 -5.35 -1.79
CA ALA A 82 16.54 -4.67 -2.81
C ALA A 82 15.53 -3.69 -2.15
N PRO A 83 16.00 -2.65 -1.45
CA PRO A 83 15.16 -1.78 -0.63
C PRO A 83 14.09 -1.04 -1.43
N ASN A 84 14.40 -0.53 -2.62
CA ASN A 84 13.42 0.21 -3.42
C ASN A 84 12.33 -0.72 -3.95
N THR A 85 12.72 -1.92 -4.38
CA THR A 85 11.82 -2.97 -4.86
C THR A 85 10.87 -3.43 -3.77
N VAL A 86 11.39 -3.72 -2.58
CA VAL A 86 10.57 -4.15 -1.44
C VAL A 86 9.69 -3.00 -0.96
N ASN A 87 10.19 -1.77 -0.92
CA ASN A 87 9.39 -0.59 -0.57
C ASN A 87 8.20 -0.42 -1.52
N ASN A 88 8.48 -0.51 -2.83
CA ASN A 88 7.47 -0.43 -3.88
C ASN A 88 6.39 -1.50 -3.73
N PHE A 89 6.81 -2.76 -3.56
CA PHE A 89 5.88 -3.89 -3.38
C PHE A 89 5.02 -3.71 -2.12
N VAL A 90 5.63 -3.38 -0.99
CA VAL A 90 4.93 -3.20 0.31
C VAL A 90 3.95 -2.03 0.22
N PHE A 91 4.33 -0.92 -0.42
CA PHE A 91 3.44 0.20 -0.65
C PHE A 91 2.21 -0.23 -1.44
N LEU A 92 2.39 -0.80 -2.64
CA LEU A 92 1.29 -1.22 -3.52
C LEU A 92 0.39 -2.27 -2.85
N ALA A 93 0.98 -3.25 -2.17
CA ALA A 93 0.24 -4.27 -1.43
C ALA A 93 -0.62 -3.66 -0.32
N ARG A 94 -0.08 -2.73 0.49
CA ARG A 94 -0.83 -2.05 1.55
C ARG A 94 -1.96 -1.19 1.05
N GLN A 95 -1.86 -0.68 -0.18
CA GLN A 95 -2.96 0.05 -0.80
C GLN A 95 -4.05 -0.89 -1.33
N GLY A 96 -3.82 -2.19 -1.47
CA GLY A 96 -4.75 -3.13 -2.13
C GLY A 96 -4.63 -3.12 -3.66
N PHE A 97 -3.48 -2.65 -4.20
CA PHE A 97 -3.28 -2.55 -5.65
C PHE A 97 -3.35 -3.92 -6.35
N TYR A 98 -2.85 -4.96 -5.69
CA TYR A 98 -2.78 -6.33 -6.23
C TYR A 98 -4.07 -7.13 -6.03
N ASP A 99 -5.05 -6.60 -5.29
CA ASP A 99 -6.28 -7.33 -4.97
C ASP A 99 -7.07 -7.64 -6.23
N ASN A 100 -7.57 -8.87 -6.36
CA ASN A 100 -8.31 -9.35 -7.54
C ASN A 100 -7.50 -9.29 -8.86
N THR A 101 -6.19 -9.07 -8.82
CA THR A 101 -5.33 -9.23 -10.01
C THR A 101 -5.11 -10.71 -10.31
N THR A 102 -4.81 -11.03 -11.57
CA THR A 102 -4.65 -12.42 -12.01
C THR A 102 -3.19 -12.73 -12.33
N PHE A 103 -2.84 -14.02 -12.33
CA PHE A 103 -1.62 -14.49 -12.97
C PHE A 103 -1.85 -14.62 -14.47
N HIS A 104 -1.67 -13.53 -15.21
CA HIS A 104 -1.98 -13.44 -16.65
C HIS A 104 -1.06 -14.30 -17.52
N ARG A 105 0.10 -14.73 -17.00
CA ARG A 105 1.02 -15.59 -17.74
C ARG A 105 1.63 -16.67 -16.84
N VAL A 106 1.31 -17.93 -17.14
CA VAL A 106 1.83 -19.10 -16.40
C VAL A 106 2.50 -20.06 -17.36
N LEU A 107 3.80 -20.28 -17.17
CA LEU A 107 4.62 -21.23 -17.92
C LEU A 107 5.08 -22.35 -16.98
N LYS A 108 4.57 -23.56 -17.23
CA LYS A 108 4.87 -24.74 -16.40
C LYS A 108 6.38 -25.00 -16.37
N GLY A 109 6.93 -25.11 -15.16
CA GLY A 109 8.36 -25.37 -14.94
C GLY A 109 9.27 -24.16 -15.12
N PHE A 110 8.70 -22.97 -15.33
CA PHE A 110 9.47 -21.74 -15.46
C PHE A 110 8.98 -20.64 -14.52
N MET A 111 7.83 -20.02 -14.80
CA MET A 111 7.33 -18.94 -13.95
C MET A 111 5.82 -18.73 -14.05
N ALA A 112 5.27 -18.10 -13.02
CA ALA A 112 3.96 -17.47 -13.03
C ALA A 112 4.15 -15.97 -12.84
N GLN A 113 3.58 -15.17 -13.74
CA GLN A 113 3.66 -13.71 -13.74
C GLN A 113 2.26 -13.15 -13.47
N GLY A 114 2.19 -12.19 -12.56
CA GLY A 114 0.97 -11.48 -12.16
C GLY A 114 1.29 -10.04 -11.79
N GLY A 115 0.41 -9.41 -11.00
CA GLY A 115 0.58 -8.04 -10.55
C GLY A 115 0.25 -6.96 -11.59
N ASP A 116 -0.24 -7.36 -12.77
CA ASP A 116 -0.79 -6.44 -13.76
C ASP A 116 -2.27 -6.17 -13.45
N PRO A 117 -2.67 -4.92 -13.13
CA PRO A 117 -4.06 -4.56 -12.91
C PRO A 117 -4.98 -4.83 -14.12
N THR A 118 -4.47 -4.77 -15.35
CA THR A 118 -5.29 -5.01 -16.56
C THR A 118 -5.32 -6.48 -16.97
N GLY A 119 -4.40 -7.30 -16.45
CA GLY A 119 -4.22 -8.70 -16.85
C GLY A 119 -3.71 -8.89 -18.30
N THR A 120 -3.25 -7.82 -18.97
CA THR A 120 -2.76 -7.91 -20.37
C THR A 120 -1.27 -8.23 -20.47
N GLY A 121 -0.54 -8.13 -19.36
CA GLY A 121 0.91 -8.22 -19.26
C GLY A 121 1.66 -6.93 -19.56
N THR A 122 0.95 -5.81 -19.70
CA THR A 122 1.51 -4.50 -20.07
C THR A 122 1.06 -3.36 -19.16
N GLY A 123 0.12 -3.61 -18.25
CA GLY A 123 -0.29 -2.61 -17.27
C GLY A 123 0.66 -2.54 -16.08
N GLY A 124 0.41 -1.57 -15.20
CA GLY A 124 1.24 -1.33 -14.04
C GLY A 124 0.83 -0.08 -13.26
N PRO A 125 1.62 0.32 -12.24
CA PRO A 125 1.25 1.42 -11.35
C PRO A 125 1.35 2.80 -12.02
N GLY A 126 2.05 2.95 -13.16
CA GLY A 126 2.16 4.22 -13.90
C GLY A 126 3.52 4.90 -13.83
N TYR A 127 4.49 4.28 -13.16
CA TYR A 127 5.87 4.75 -13.10
C TYR A 127 6.85 3.60 -13.32
N ARG A 128 8.12 3.96 -13.49
CA ARG A 128 9.27 3.07 -13.52
C ARG A 128 10.23 3.49 -12.41
N PHE A 129 11.06 2.55 -11.96
CA PHE A 129 12.13 2.77 -11.01
C PHE A 129 13.33 1.91 -11.42
N ASP A 130 14.50 2.22 -10.86
CA ASP A 130 15.75 1.56 -11.24
C ASP A 130 15.80 0.11 -10.78
N ASP A 131 16.45 -0.75 -11.59
CA ASP A 131 16.67 -2.14 -11.24
C ASP A 131 17.67 -2.27 -10.06
N GLU A 132 17.41 -3.21 -9.16
CA GLU A 132 18.29 -3.54 -8.04
C GLU A 132 18.83 -4.96 -8.17
N PHE A 133 20.16 -5.08 -8.26
CA PHE A 133 20.86 -6.35 -8.36
C PHE A 133 21.76 -6.58 -7.15
N HIS A 134 21.71 -7.78 -6.60
CA HIS A 134 22.61 -8.21 -5.54
C HIS A 134 23.22 -9.56 -5.91
N PRO A 135 24.54 -9.78 -5.76
CA PRO A 135 25.21 -11.01 -6.19
C PRO A 135 24.66 -12.29 -5.55
N ASP A 136 24.07 -12.17 -4.35
CA ASP A 136 23.46 -13.28 -3.63
C ASP A 136 22.00 -13.57 -4.04
N LEU A 137 21.36 -12.70 -4.83
CA LEU A 137 19.99 -12.89 -5.32
C LEU A 137 20.06 -13.45 -6.73
N LYS A 138 19.95 -14.78 -6.85
CA LYS A 138 20.04 -15.50 -8.13
C LYS A 138 18.81 -16.35 -8.35
N HIS A 139 18.36 -16.48 -9.60
CA HIS A 139 17.30 -17.40 -9.99
C HIS A 139 17.82 -18.83 -10.19
N ASP A 140 18.37 -19.43 -9.13
CA ASP A 140 18.97 -20.77 -9.17
C ASP A 140 18.02 -21.90 -8.76
N GLY A 141 16.77 -21.57 -8.41
CA GLY A 141 15.74 -22.54 -8.06
C GLY A 141 14.30 -22.00 -8.14
N PRO A 142 13.30 -22.88 -7.96
CA PRO A 142 11.90 -22.47 -7.86
C PRO A 142 11.62 -21.72 -6.55
N GLY A 143 10.54 -20.93 -6.52
CA GLY A 143 10.10 -20.21 -5.31
C GLY A 143 10.70 -18.82 -5.14
N ILE A 144 11.37 -18.31 -6.17
CA ILE A 144 12.01 -16.99 -6.16
C ILE A 144 11.06 -15.97 -6.77
N LEU A 145 10.77 -14.91 -6.02
CA LEU A 145 10.01 -13.76 -6.48
C LEU A 145 10.96 -12.68 -7.02
N SER A 146 10.66 -12.14 -8.20
CA SER A 146 11.37 -11.00 -8.78
C SER A 146 10.41 -10.07 -9.52
N MET A 147 10.79 -8.80 -9.63
CA MET A 147 10.04 -7.84 -10.44
C MET A 147 10.22 -8.14 -11.93
N ALA A 148 9.12 -8.07 -12.68
CA ALA A 148 9.17 -8.15 -14.14
C ALA A 148 9.60 -6.79 -14.70
N ASN A 149 10.59 -6.79 -15.60
CA ASN A 149 11.03 -5.60 -16.34
C ASN A 149 10.97 -5.88 -17.86
N SER A 150 10.78 -4.84 -18.68
CA SER A 150 10.75 -4.90 -20.14
C SER A 150 12.09 -4.60 -20.82
N GLY A 151 13.16 -4.41 -20.05
CA GLY A 151 14.52 -4.11 -20.53
C GLY A 151 14.90 -2.64 -20.42
#